data_AF-A0A943G440-F1
#
_entry.id   AF-A0A943G440-F1
#
_cell.length_a   1.000
_cell.length_b   1.000
_cell.length_c   1.000
_cell.angle_alpha   90.00
_cell.angle_beta   90.00
_cell.angle_gamma   90.00
#
_symmetry.space_group_name_H-M   'P 1'
#
loop_
_entity.id
_entity.type
_entity.pdbx_description
1 polymer ?
#
loop_
_entity_poly.entity_id
_entity_poly.type
_entity_poly.pdbx_seq_one_letter_code
_entity_poly.pdbx_strand_id
1 'polypeptide(L)'
;MEITFLDAKDKNSLFIDIRSAYKYLQGTIPGSINIVENIILLNPEKYLKKENNYVVFCDYGNRSKKVSNYLNNIGYRVYSLKDGYSGYVGKF
;
A
#
# COMPACT_ATOMS: atom_id res chain seq x y z
N MET A 1 3.26 7.27 7.52
CA MET A 1 2.40 8.41 7.08
C MET A 1 1.11 7.86 6.49
N GLU A 2 -0.02 8.57 6.60
CA GLU A 2 -1.31 8.15 6.03
C GLU A 2 -1.77 9.10 4.92
N ILE A 3 -2.54 8.60 3.97
CA ILE A 3 -3.08 9.37 2.83
C ILE A 3 -4.49 8.89 2.47
N THR A 4 -5.34 9.78 1.94
CA THR A 4 -6.65 9.39 1.41
C THR A 4 -6.53 8.83 -0.01
N PHE A 5 -7.55 8.13 -0.50
CA PHE A 5 -7.54 7.60 -1.87
C PHE A 5 -7.46 8.70 -2.95
N LEU A 6 -8.16 9.82 -2.74
CA LEU A 6 -8.18 10.93 -3.69
C LEU A 6 -6.80 11.62 -3.75
N ASP A 7 -6.23 11.96 -2.60
CA ASP A 7 -4.90 12.58 -2.54
C ASP A 7 -3.81 11.65 -3.12
N ALA A 8 -3.96 10.34 -2.95
CA ALA A 8 -3.05 9.35 -3.51
C ALA A 8 -3.09 9.31 -5.04
N LYS A 9 -4.27 9.50 -5.65
CA LYS A 9 -4.43 9.62 -7.10
C LYS A 9 -3.76 10.88 -7.63
N ASP A 10 -3.94 12.01 -6.97
CA ASP A 10 -3.35 13.29 -7.40
C ASP A 10 -1.81 13.26 -7.37
N LYS A 11 -1.23 12.46 -6.48
CA LYS A 11 0.22 12.23 -6.39
C LYS A 11 0.80 11.22 -7.40
N ASN A 12 -0.04 10.66 -8.28
CA ASN A 12 0.33 9.59 -9.21
C ASN A 12 1.07 8.42 -8.51
N SER A 13 0.55 8.01 -7.34
CA SER A 13 1.20 7.01 -6.51
C SER A 13 0.94 5.59 -7.01
N LEU A 14 1.93 4.70 -6.84
CA LEU A 14 1.77 3.28 -7.14
C LEU A 14 1.12 2.57 -5.95
N PHE A 15 -0.02 1.93 -6.20
CA PHE A 15 -0.77 1.21 -5.16
C PHE A 15 -0.26 -0.23 -5.00
N ILE A 16 -0.01 -0.63 -3.76
CA ILE A 16 0.46 -1.98 -3.40
C ILE A 16 -0.50 -2.58 -2.38
N ASP A 17 -1.15 -3.66 -2.78
CA ASP A 17 -1.97 -4.48 -1.90
C ASP A 17 -1.07 -5.43 -1.10
N ILE A 18 -0.96 -5.22 0.21
CA ILE A 18 -0.14 -6.05 1.10
C ILE A 18 -0.94 -7.18 1.77
N ARG A 19 -2.20 -7.39 1.35
CA ARG A 19 -3.02 -8.53 1.79
C ARG A 19 -2.53 -9.82 1.12
N SER A 20 -3.12 -10.95 1.53
CA SER A 20 -2.81 -12.23 0.92
C SER A 20 -3.24 -12.26 -0.55
N ALA A 21 -2.54 -13.07 -1.36
CA ALA A 21 -2.89 -13.28 -2.76
C ALA A 21 -4.35 -13.71 -2.94
N TYR A 22 -4.86 -14.56 -2.03
CA TYR A 22 -6.27 -14.94 -2.04
C TYR A 22 -7.20 -13.73 -1.94
N LYS A 23 -6.97 -12.80 -1.02
CA LYS A 23 -7.80 -11.59 -0.88
C LYS A 23 -7.68 -10.66 -2.08
N TYR A 24 -6.48 -10.53 -2.65
CA TYR A 24 -6.26 -9.76 -3.87
C TYR A 24 -7.07 -10.31 -5.05
N LEU A 25 -7.09 -11.64 -5.22
CA LEU A 25 -7.88 -12.33 -6.25
C LEU A 25 -9.40 -12.16 -6.06
N GLN A 26 -9.87 -12.03 -4.82
CA GLN A 26 -11.28 -11.74 -4.52
C GLN A 26 -11.67 -10.28 -4.80
N GLY A 27 -10.70 -9.40 -5.05
CA GLY A 27 -10.94 -7.99 -5.34
C GLY A 27 -9.88 -7.10 -4.72
N THR A 28 -9.51 -6.05 -5.46
CA THR A 28 -8.48 -5.09 -5.06
C THR A 28 -8.73 -3.73 -5.68
N ILE A 29 -7.90 -2.74 -5.35
CA ILE A 29 -7.93 -1.43 -6.00
C ILE A 29 -7.42 -1.61 -7.44
N PRO A 30 -8.18 -1.22 -8.49
CA PRO A 30 -7.76 -1.36 -9.87
C PRO A 30 -6.40 -0.70 -10.14
N GLY A 31 -5.52 -1.43 -10.82
CA GLY A 31 -4.15 -0.99 -11.12
C GLY A 31 -3.14 -1.20 -9.99
N SER A 32 -3.57 -1.69 -8.82
CA SER A 32 -2.64 -2.08 -7.77
C SER A 32 -1.95 -3.41 -8.06
N ILE A 33 -0.74 -3.59 -7.52
CA ILE A 33 0.01 -4.85 -7.53
C ILE A 33 -0.05 -5.52 -6.16
N ASN A 34 -0.04 -6.86 -6.12
CA ASN A 34 0.02 -7.59 -4.86
C ASN A 34 1.47 -7.91 -4.48
N ILE A 35 1.91 -7.37 -3.34
CA ILE A 35 3.17 -7.76 -2.69
C ILE A 35 2.86 -7.96 -1.22
N VAL A 36 2.73 -9.23 -0.81
CA VAL A 36 2.31 -9.58 0.55
C VAL A 36 3.28 -8.98 1.58
N GLU A 37 2.73 -8.52 2.71
CA GLU A 37 3.45 -7.83 3.79
C GLU A 37 4.82 -8.41 4.15
N ASN A 38 4.92 -9.72 4.36
CA ASN A 38 6.19 -10.37 4.70
C ASN A 38 7.22 -10.29 3.56
N ILE A 39 6.77 -10.33 2.31
CA ILE A 39 7.64 -10.27 1.13
C ILE A 39 8.21 -8.87 0.93
N ILE A 40 7.38 -7.84 1.04
CA ILE A 40 7.82 -6.44 0.89
C ILE A 40 8.73 -5.99 2.04
N LEU A 41 8.51 -6.50 3.25
CA LEU A 41 9.37 -6.20 4.40
C LEU A 41 10.72 -6.92 4.33
N LEU A 42 10.77 -8.14 3.78
CA LEU A 42 12.00 -8.93 3.71
C LEU A 42 12.95 -8.43 2.61
N ASN A 43 12.43 -8.01 1.46
CA ASN A 43 13.25 -7.60 0.30
C ASN A 43 12.66 -6.34 -0.39
N PRO A 44 12.56 -5.19 0.30
CA PRO A 44 11.90 -4.00 -0.25
C PRO A 44 12.56 -3.49 -1.54
N GLU A 45 13.89 -3.56 -1.65
CA GLU A 45 14.68 -3.11 -2.81
C GLU A 45 14.39 -3.89 -4.11
N LYS A 46 13.85 -5.11 -3.99
CA LYS A 46 13.43 -5.89 -5.16
C LYS A 46 12.17 -5.32 -5.82
N TYR A 47 11.36 -4.60 -5.05
CA TYR A 47 10.03 -4.14 -5.49
C TYR A 47 9.88 -2.62 -5.51
N LEU A 48 10.67 -1.91 -4.70
CA LEU A 48 10.53 -0.48 -4.47
C LEU A 48 11.79 0.26 -4.95
N LYS A 49 11.58 1.43 -5.53
CA LYS A 49 12.63 2.39 -5.85
C LYS A 49 12.44 3.67 -5.05
N LYS A 50 13.51 4.25 -4.52
CA LYS A 50 13.42 5.37 -3.54
C LYS A 50 12.86 6.67 -4.14
N GLU A 51 12.94 6.83 -5.45
CA GLU A 51 12.42 7.96 -6.20
C GLU A 51 10.89 7.97 -6.34
N ASN A 52 10.25 6.80 -6.24
CA ASN A 52 8.82 6.63 -6.48
C ASN A 52 7.99 6.86 -5.22
N ASN A 53 6.73 7.27 -5.41
CA ASN A 53 5.72 7.35 -4.35
C ASN A 53 4.87 6.08 -4.35
N TYR A 54 4.77 5.43 -3.20
CA TYR A 54 3.96 4.22 -3.03
C TYR A 54 2.84 4.43 -2.02
N VAL A 55 1.71 3.78 -2.25
CA VAL A 55 0.61 3.67 -1.31
C VAL A 55 0.38 2.20 -1.03
N VAL A 56 0.72 1.76 0.18
CA VAL A 56 0.44 0.39 0.64
C VAL A 56 -0.90 0.36 1.35
N PHE A 57 -1.65 -0.73 1.20
CA PHE A 57 -2.92 -0.91 1.90
C PHE A 57 -3.12 -2.37 2.31
N CYS A 58 -3.68 -2.55 3.51
CA CYS A 58 -4.21 -3.82 3.96
C CYS A 58 -5.75 -3.76 4.02
N ASP A 59 -6.38 -4.62 4.83
CA ASP A 59 -7.84 -4.65 4.97
C ASP A 59 -8.39 -3.32 5.53
N TYR A 60 -7.82 -2.86 6.65
CA TYR A 60 -8.36 -1.74 7.45
C TYR A 60 -7.32 -0.64 7.76
N GLY A 61 -6.16 -0.64 7.09
CA GLY A 61 -5.10 0.36 7.30
C GLY A 61 -4.11 0.05 8.43
N ASN A 62 -4.47 -0.79 9.41
CA ASN A 62 -3.63 -1.05 10.61
C ASN A 62 -2.24 -1.64 10.28
N ARG A 63 -2.20 -2.66 9.43
CA ARG A 63 -0.93 -3.32 9.01
C ARG A 63 -0.14 -2.43 8.07
N SER A 64 -0.79 -1.81 7.08
CA SER A 64 -0.15 -0.92 6.12
C SER A 64 0.46 0.33 6.78
N LYS A 65 -0.10 0.80 7.91
CA LYS A 65 0.50 1.87 8.71
C LYS A 65 1.85 1.46 9.29
N LYS A 66 1.96 0.24 9.84
CA LYS A 66 3.24 -0.30 10.34
C LYS A 66 4.26 -0.49 9.21
N VAL A 67 3.82 -1.09 8.10
CA VAL A 67 4.66 -1.31 6.90
C VAL A 67 5.18 0.00 6.33
N SER A 68 4.31 0.98 6.11
CA SER A 68 4.73 2.27 5.57
C SER A 68 5.72 2.97 6.50
N ASN A 69 5.49 2.97 7.82
CA ASN A 69 6.44 3.56 8.78
C ASN A 69 7.82 2.90 8.72
N TYR A 70 7.87 1.56 8.70
CA TYR A 70 9.13 0.83 8.54
C TYR A 70 9.85 1.20 7.23
N LEU A 71 9.14 1.17 6.10
CA LEU A 71 9.72 1.47 4.79
C LEU A 71 10.21 2.92 4.69
N ASN A 72 9.51 3.87 5.32
CA ASN A 72 9.99 5.26 5.41
C ASN A 72 11.27 5.38 6.24
N ASN A 73 11.38 4.65 7.35
CA ASN A 73 12.57 4.69 8.19
C ASN A 73 13.85 4.21 7.47
N ILE A 74 13.71 3.37 6.44
CA ILE A 74 14.83 2.90 5.60
C ILE A 74 14.95 3.68 4.27
N GLY A 75 14.19 4.78 4.12
CA GLY A 75 14.37 5.76 3.06
C GLY A 75 13.48 5.62 1.82
N TYR A 76 12.40 4.83 1.87
CA TYR A 76 11.38 4.82 0.81
C TYR A 76 10.28 5.84 1.06
N ARG A 77 9.60 6.30 0.00
CA ARG A 77 8.44 7.21 0.12
C ARG A 77 7.14 6.42 0.07
N VAL A 78 6.66 6.00 1.24
CA VAL A 78 5.52 5.09 1.34
C VAL A 78 4.43 5.68 2.24
N TYR A 79 3.20 5.70 1.75
CA TYR A 79 2.02 6.07 2.53
C TYR A 79 1.16 4.84 2.82
N SER A 80 0.48 4.82 3.96
CA SER A 80 -0.63 3.89 4.19
C SER A 80 -1.92 4.50 3.69
N LEU A 81 -2.71 3.74 2.92
CA LEU A 81 -4.06 4.16 2.58
C LEU A 81 -4.93 4.19 3.85
N LYS A 82 -5.53 5.35 4.12
CA LYS A 82 -6.47 5.53 5.22
C LYS A 82 -7.66 4.59 5.04
N ASP A 83 -8.07 3.92 6.12
CA ASP A 83 -9.17 2.93 6.17
C ASP A 83 -8.92 1.65 5.33
N GLY A 84 -7.74 1.51 4.72
CA GLY A 84 -7.36 0.35 3.92
C GLY A 84 -8.29 0.08 2.72
N TYR A 85 -8.31 -1.17 2.27
CA TYR A 85 -9.20 -1.61 1.19
C TYR A 85 -10.68 -1.46 1.56
N SER A 86 -11.02 -1.62 2.85
CA SER A 86 -12.41 -1.48 3.31
C SER A 86 -12.98 -0.08 3.05
N GLY A 87 -12.18 0.97 3.26
CA GLY A 87 -12.58 2.34 2.99
C GLY A 87 -12.69 2.67 1.50
N TYR A 88 -11.99 1.91 0.64
CA TYR A 88 -12.12 2.02 -0.81
C TYR A 88 -13.44 1.41 -1.29
N VAL A 89 -13.69 0.13 -0.99
CA VAL A 89 -14.90 -0.59 -1.45
C VAL A 89 -16.19 0.01 -0.87
N GLY A 90 -16.14 0.60 0.32
CA GLY A 90 -17.29 1.29 0.90
C GLY A 90 -17.65 2.62 0.24
N LYS A 91 -16.84 3.12 -0.71
CA LYS A 91 -16.98 4.46 -1.31
C LYS A 91 -16.89 4.50 -2.84
N PHE A 92 -16.25 3.51 -3.47
CA PHE A 92 -15.94 3.46 -4.90
C PHE A 92 -16.21 2.07 -5.44
#